data_AF-A0A955RKW2-F1
#
_entry.id   AF-A0A955RKW2-F1
#
_cell.length_a   1.000
_cell.length_b   1.000
_cell.length_c   1.000
_cell.angle_alpha   90.00
_cell.angle_beta   90.00
_cell.angle_gamma   90.00
#
_symmetry.space_group_name_H-M   'P 1'
#
loop_
_entity.id
_entity.type
_entity.pdbx_description
1 polymer ?
#
loop_
_entity_poly.entity_id
_entity_poly.type
_entity_poly.pdbx_seq_one_letter_code
_entity_poly.pdbx_strand_id
1 'polypeptide(L)'
;MKLFLLSSLQTTGATIAEKLRLDGLSGRVLFLTTASEGEEGDISWLNEDRQPLVDAGLDVVDYTITNKSEEEIRSVLSEIGAICVAGGNTYYLLDQSRKTGFDKIIAEFVNKGLPYIGSSAGALIAGPTIQTTLDDSRVTPDLEDYTGFNLCSLSVRPHWGSEYFAERYKEEYLRLYNLKLPMILLSDNDYVEVDENGFKIFST
;
A
#
# COMPACT_ATOMS: atom_id res chain seq x y z
N MET A 1 4.78 -2.34 -15.98
CA MET A 1 4.48 -2.13 -14.55
C MET A 1 3.14 -2.77 -14.22
N LYS A 2 2.97 -3.33 -13.02
CA LYS A 2 1.69 -3.89 -12.56
C LYS A 2 1.44 -3.51 -11.10
N LEU A 3 0.37 -2.75 -10.84
CA LEU A 3 -0.03 -2.35 -9.49
C LEU A 3 -1.43 -2.87 -9.16
N PHE A 4 -1.61 -3.27 -7.90
CA PHE A 4 -2.91 -3.55 -7.30
C PHE A 4 -3.08 -2.61 -6.10
N LEU A 5 -4.00 -1.65 -6.19
CA LEU A 5 -4.30 -0.70 -5.14
C LEU A 5 -5.63 -1.08 -4.48
N LEU A 6 -5.55 -1.55 -3.24
CA LEU A 6 -6.63 -2.21 -2.52
C LEU A 6 -7.12 -1.34 -1.37
N SER A 7 -8.40 -1.45 -1.03
CA SER A 7 -8.87 -0.96 0.26
C SER A 7 -8.42 -1.86 1.41
N SER A 8 -8.72 -3.16 1.31
CA SER A 8 -8.42 -4.17 2.32
C SER A 8 -7.97 -5.47 1.68
N LEU A 9 -6.92 -6.09 2.21
CA LEU A 9 -6.49 -7.42 1.75
C LEU A 9 -7.40 -8.53 2.27
N GLN A 10 -8.08 -8.34 3.40
CA GLN A 10 -8.95 -9.39 3.98
C GLN A 10 -10.01 -9.88 2.98
N THR A 11 -10.53 -8.97 2.17
CA THR A 11 -11.61 -9.19 1.19
C THR A 11 -11.07 -9.43 -0.22
N THR A 12 -10.01 -8.74 -0.63
CA THR A 12 -9.49 -8.76 -2.02
C THR A 12 -8.26 -9.65 -2.20
N GLY A 13 -7.57 -10.01 -1.13
CA GLY A 13 -6.26 -10.66 -1.17
C GLY A 13 -6.26 -12.01 -1.88
N ALA A 14 -7.31 -12.82 -1.69
CA ALA A 14 -7.46 -14.11 -2.39
C ALA A 14 -7.53 -13.93 -3.92
N THR A 15 -8.30 -12.95 -4.40
CA THR A 15 -8.40 -12.60 -5.82
C THR A 15 -7.08 -12.09 -6.38
N ILE A 16 -6.36 -11.25 -5.64
CA ILE A 16 -5.05 -10.76 -6.07
C ILE A 16 -4.03 -11.90 -6.13
N ALA A 17 -4.04 -12.79 -5.14
CA ALA A 17 -3.15 -13.93 -5.12
C ALA A 17 -3.40 -14.90 -6.29
N GLU A 18 -4.67 -15.17 -6.61
CA GLU A 18 -5.02 -15.98 -7.78
C GLU A 18 -4.51 -15.34 -9.08
N LYS A 19 -4.69 -14.03 -9.25
CA LYS A 19 -4.18 -13.30 -10.41
C LYS A 19 -2.67 -13.42 -10.53
N LEU A 20 -1.93 -13.14 -9.46
CA LEU A 20 -0.47 -13.27 -9.45
C LEU A 20 -0.03 -14.69 -9.86
N ARG A 21 -0.70 -15.73 -9.37
CA ARG A 21 -0.41 -17.11 -9.74
C ARG A 21 -0.69 -17.39 -11.21
N LEU A 22 -1.83 -16.90 -11.75
CA LEU A 22 -2.19 -17.04 -13.16
C LEU A 22 -1.22 -16.29 -14.09
N ASP A 23 -0.65 -15.18 -13.62
CA ASP A 23 0.40 -14.44 -14.31
C ASP A 23 1.78 -15.12 -14.22
N GLY A 24 1.88 -16.24 -13.50
CA GLY A 24 3.12 -17.00 -13.36
C GLY A 24 4.10 -16.41 -12.36
N LEU A 25 3.63 -15.75 -11.29
CA LEU A 25 4.48 -15.27 -10.20
C LEU A 25 5.44 -16.37 -9.74
N SER A 26 6.74 -16.06 -9.82
CA SER A 26 7.83 -16.89 -9.31
C SER A 26 8.53 -16.19 -8.16
N GLY A 27 8.84 -16.92 -7.09
CA GLY A 27 9.47 -16.35 -5.89
C GLY A 27 8.46 -15.95 -4.81
N ARG A 28 8.98 -15.37 -3.73
CA ARG A 28 8.19 -15.00 -2.56
C ARG A 28 7.55 -13.61 -2.68
N VAL A 29 6.48 -13.38 -1.92
CA VAL A 29 5.89 -12.06 -1.69
C VAL A 29 6.51 -11.46 -0.44
N LEU A 30 7.15 -10.31 -0.58
CA LEU A 30 7.59 -9.52 0.58
C LEU A 30 6.39 -8.75 1.13
N PHE A 31 5.97 -9.04 2.36
CA PHE A 31 4.91 -8.32 3.07
C PHE A 31 5.54 -7.24 3.95
N LEU A 32 5.49 -5.99 3.48
CA LEU A 32 6.10 -4.85 4.13
C LEU A 32 5.20 -4.32 5.25
N THR A 33 5.62 -4.49 6.50
CA THR A 33 4.86 -4.16 7.72
C THR A 33 5.21 -2.79 8.31
N THR A 34 6.10 -2.02 7.67
CA THR A 34 6.62 -0.76 8.22
C THR A 34 5.52 0.22 8.64
N ALA A 35 4.41 0.31 7.90
CA ALA A 35 3.30 1.21 8.24
C ALA A 35 2.67 0.91 9.61
N SER A 36 2.76 -0.33 10.11
CA SER A 36 2.12 -0.76 11.35
C SER A 36 3.01 -0.68 12.59
N GLU A 37 4.29 -0.33 12.47
CA GLU A 37 5.25 -0.40 13.60
C GLU A 37 4.95 0.59 14.74
N GLY A 38 4.20 1.66 14.45
CA GLY A 38 3.75 2.65 15.43
C GLY A 38 2.30 2.46 15.90
N GLU A 39 1.62 1.41 15.47
CA GLU A 39 0.23 1.16 15.83
C GLU A 39 0.13 0.63 17.27
N GLU A 40 -0.77 1.22 18.05
CA GLU A 40 -1.02 0.83 19.44
C GLU A 40 -2.31 0.00 19.55
N GLY A 41 -2.33 -0.93 20.50
CA GLY A 41 -3.51 -1.76 20.77
C GLY A 41 -3.51 -3.10 20.01
N ASP A 42 -4.69 -3.52 19.54
CA ASP A 42 -4.85 -4.80 18.84
C ASP A 42 -4.44 -4.68 17.37
N ILE A 43 -3.34 -5.34 17.01
CA ILE A 43 -2.78 -5.39 15.65
C ILE A 43 -3.05 -6.72 14.95
N SER A 44 -4.00 -7.53 15.43
CA SER A 44 -4.39 -8.80 14.80
C SER A 44 -4.81 -8.63 13.34
N TRP A 45 -5.39 -7.48 12.99
CA TRP A 45 -5.76 -7.12 11.62
C TRP A 45 -4.60 -7.22 10.62
N LEU A 46 -3.34 -7.04 11.05
CA LEU A 46 -2.18 -7.16 10.16
C LEU A 46 -1.98 -8.59 9.68
N ASN A 47 -2.15 -9.55 10.60
CA ASN A 47 -2.12 -10.97 10.27
C ASN A 47 -3.34 -11.35 9.42
N GLU A 48 -4.52 -10.79 9.71
CA GLU A 48 -5.73 -11.00 8.92
C GLU A 48 -5.59 -10.46 7.49
N ASP A 49 -4.91 -9.33 7.29
CA ASP A 49 -4.58 -8.77 5.96
C ASP A 49 -3.59 -9.68 5.21
N ARG A 50 -2.62 -10.25 5.93
CA ARG A 50 -1.60 -11.14 5.36
C ARG A 50 -2.16 -12.52 4.98
N GLN A 51 -3.09 -13.05 5.78
CA GLN A 51 -3.51 -14.44 5.72
C GLN A 51 -4.12 -14.87 4.37
N PRO A 52 -4.98 -14.06 3.70
CA PRO A 52 -5.53 -14.42 2.39
C PRO A 52 -4.48 -14.73 1.32
N LEU A 53 -3.32 -14.06 1.37
CA LEU A 53 -2.21 -14.34 0.44
C LEU A 53 -1.60 -15.72 0.71
N VAL A 54 -1.45 -16.06 2.00
CA VAL A 54 -0.91 -17.36 2.44
C VAL A 54 -1.88 -18.49 2.16
N ASP A 55 -3.17 -18.30 2.46
CA ASP A 55 -4.22 -19.30 2.22
C ASP A 55 -4.39 -19.59 0.73
N ALA A 56 -4.14 -18.60 -0.13
CA ALA A 56 -4.08 -18.75 -1.58
C ALA A 56 -2.77 -19.43 -2.06
N GLY A 57 -1.88 -19.83 -1.15
CA GLY A 57 -0.68 -20.63 -1.42
C GLY A 57 0.54 -19.83 -1.87
N LEU A 58 0.59 -18.52 -1.61
CA LEU A 58 1.80 -17.73 -1.84
C LEU A 58 2.80 -17.92 -0.68
N ASP A 59 4.10 -17.93 -1.02
CA ASP A 59 5.18 -17.85 -0.03
C ASP A 59 5.33 -16.39 0.40
N VAL A 60 4.86 -16.04 1.60
CA VAL A 60 4.83 -14.66 2.10
C VAL A 60 5.82 -14.49 3.26
N VAL A 61 6.73 -13.54 3.14
CA VAL A 61 7.70 -13.20 4.19
C VAL A 61 7.52 -11.77 4.67
N ASP A 62 7.50 -11.57 5.98
CA ASP A 62 7.36 -10.25 6.56
C ASP A 62 8.69 -9.50 6.51
N TYR A 63 8.65 -8.20 6.25
CA TYR A 63 9.82 -7.35 6.18
C TYR A 63 9.51 -5.93 6.65
N THR A 64 10.52 -5.24 7.14
CA THR A 64 10.47 -3.80 7.41
C THR A 64 11.69 -3.11 6.84
N ILE A 65 11.48 -1.91 6.30
CA ILE A 65 12.57 -1.02 5.86
C ILE A 65 13.17 -0.22 7.01
N THR A 66 12.54 -0.17 8.19
CA THR A 66 13.03 0.59 9.33
C THR A 66 14.45 0.15 9.72
N ASN A 67 15.35 1.13 9.86
CA ASN A 67 16.77 0.92 10.13
C ASN A 67 17.52 0.05 9.10
N LYS A 68 17.02 -0.05 7.85
CA LYS A 68 17.70 -0.73 6.75
C LYS A 68 18.48 0.26 5.88
N SER A 69 19.62 -0.21 5.39
CA SER A 69 20.38 0.48 4.35
C SER A 69 19.76 0.28 2.97
N GLU A 70 20.06 1.18 2.03
CA GLU A 70 19.65 1.01 0.63
C GLU A 70 20.15 -0.31 0.03
N GLU A 71 21.32 -0.79 0.43
CA GLU A 71 21.91 -2.05 -0.04
C GLU A 71 21.08 -3.26 0.43
N GLU A 72 20.71 -3.31 1.72
CA GLU A 72 19.85 -4.37 2.25
C GLU A 72 18.49 -4.41 1.55
N ILE A 73 17.89 -3.24 1.34
CA ILE A 73 16.60 -3.11 0.65
C ILE A 73 16.70 -3.58 -0.80
N ARG A 74 17.71 -3.12 -1.55
CA ARG A 74 17.93 -3.54 -2.94
C ARG A 74 18.19 -5.04 -3.04
N SER A 75 18.96 -5.59 -2.11
CA SER A 75 19.26 -7.02 -2.05
C SER A 75 17.96 -7.82 -1.90
N VAL A 76 17.12 -7.49 -0.92
CA VAL A 76 15.88 -8.26 -0.69
C VAL A 76 14.90 -8.11 -1.85
N LEU A 77 14.74 -6.91 -2.41
CA LEU A 77 13.84 -6.68 -3.55
C LEU A 77 14.28 -7.41 -4.83
N SER A 78 15.56 -7.76 -4.95
CA SER A 78 16.08 -8.52 -6.10
C SER A 78 15.77 -10.02 -6.05
N GLU A 79 15.35 -10.55 -4.90
CA GLU A 79 15.12 -11.98 -4.67
C GLU A 79 13.63 -12.35 -4.57
N ILE A 80 12.74 -11.36 -4.59
CA ILE A 80 11.29 -11.55 -4.44
C ILE A 80 10.57 -11.53 -5.77
N GLY A 81 9.40 -12.17 -5.81
CA GLY A 81 8.52 -12.17 -6.96
C GLY A 81 7.57 -10.98 -7.00
N ALA A 82 7.14 -10.50 -5.83
CA ALA A 82 6.24 -9.35 -5.68
C ALA A 82 6.41 -8.72 -4.29
N ILE A 83 5.94 -7.50 -4.13
CA ILE A 83 5.88 -6.81 -2.84
C ILE A 83 4.45 -6.40 -2.52
N CYS A 84 4.04 -6.68 -1.30
CA CYS A 84 2.78 -6.26 -0.71
C CYS A 84 3.06 -5.27 0.43
N VAL A 85 2.60 -4.03 0.32
CA VAL A 85 2.74 -2.99 1.34
C VAL A 85 1.46 -2.93 2.15
N ALA A 86 1.57 -3.26 3.44
CA ALA A 86 0.44 -3.37 4.35
C ALA A 86 -0.14 -2.00 4.75
N GLY A 87 -1.31 -2.06 5.40
CA GLY A 87 -1.93 -0.92 6.06
C GLY A 87 -1.22 -0.50 7.36
N GLY A 88 -1.66 0.62 7.93
CA GLY A 88 -1.09 1.27 9.11
C GLY A 88 -1.07 2.79 8.93
N ASN A 89 -0.10 3.47 9.51
CA ASN A 89 0.03 4.91 9.37
C ASN A 89 0.83 5.31 8.11
N THR A 90 0.16 5.99 7.18
CA THR A 90 0.74 6.41 5.88
C THR A 90 1.87 7.44 6.05
N TYR A 91 1.79 8.34 7.04
CA TYR A 91 2.84 9.32 7.31
C TYR A 91 4.12 8.64 7.82
N TYR A 92 3.97 7.70 8.76
CA TYR A 92 5.08 6.90 9.26
C TYR A 92 5.75 6.09 8.14
N LEU A 93 4.96 5.43 7.29
CA LEU A 93 5.48 4.71 6.14
C LEU A 93 6.29 5.62 5.20
N LEU A 94 5.80 6.82 4.90
CA LEU A 94 6.49 7.77 4.03
C LEU A 94 7.80 8.26 4.68
N ASP A 95 7.78 8.61 5.95
CA ASP A 95 8.96 9.04 6.70
C ASP A 95 10.06 7.97 6.71
N GLN A 96 9.72 6.72 7.04
CA GLN A 96 10.69 5.61 6.99
C GLN A 96 11.18 5.37 5.56
N SER A 97 10.30 5.52 4.55
CA SER A 97 10.69 5.37 3.15
C SER A 97 11.70 6.43 2.72
N ARG A 98 11.53 7.68 3.16
CA ARG A 98 12.48 8.77 2.89
C ARG A 98 13.82 8.57 3.60
N LYS A 99 13.79 8.14 4.86
CA LYS A 99 15.01 7.88 5.67
C LYS A 99 15.88 6.76 5.10
N THR A 100 15.25 5.78 4.46
CA THR A 100 15.91 4.57 3.96
C THR A 100 16.16 4.58 2.45
N GLY A 101 15.66 5.60 1.74
CA GLY A 101 15.70 5.68 0.28
C GLY A 101 14.74 4.70 -0.43
N PHE A 102 13.89 4.01 0.33
CA PHE A 102 12.96 3.00 -0.21
C PHE A 102 12.02 3.59 -1.26
N ASP A 103 11.60 4.84 -1.10
CA ASP A 103 10.70 5.53 -2.02
C ASP A 103 11.21 5.58 -3.48
N LYS A 104 12.51 5.80 -3.66
CA LYS A 104 13.16 5.79 -4.98
C LYS A 104 13.42 4.37 -5.43
N ILE A 105 13.88 3.52 -4.52
CA ILE A 105 14.21 2.13 -4.82
C ILE A 105 12.96 1.38 -5.31
N ILE A 106 11.84 1.48 -4.59
CA ILE A 106 10.61 0.78 -4.95
C ILE A 106 10.10 1.21 -6.33
N ALA A 107 10.16 2.50 -6.65
CA ALA A 107 9.81 3.01 -7.97
C ALA A 107 10.68 2.40 -9.08
N GLU A 108 11.99 2.26 -8.87
CA GLU A 108 12.87 1.59 -9.83
C GLU A 108 12.47 0.13 -10.07
N PHE A 109 12.22 -0.64 -9.01
CA PHE A 109 11.89 -2.07 -9.12
C PHE A 109 10.51 -2.30 -9.75
N VAL A 110 9.53 -1.49 -9.38
CA VAL A 110 8.17 -1.53 -9.94
C VAL A 110 8.18 -1.17 -11.43
N ASN A 111 8.98 -0.18 -11.83
CA ASN A 111 9.17 0.17 -13.23
C ASN A 111 9.88 -0.94 -14.03
N LYS A 112 10.77 -1.72 -13.38
CA LYS A 112 11.40 -2.92 -13.97
C LYS A 112 10.48 -4.15 -14.01
N GLY A 113 9.27 -4.05 -13.48
CA GLY A 113 8.26 -5.09 -13.58
C GLY A 113 7.97 -5.85 -12.29
N LEU A 114 8.56 -5.47 -11.15
CA LEU A 114 8.16 -6.04 -9.85
C LEU A 114 6.68 -5.68 -9.57
N PRO A 115 5.77 -6.65 -9.42
CA PRO A 115 4.39 -6.38 -9.06
C PRO A 115 4.30 -5.74 -7.67
N TYR A 116 3.50 -4.68 -7.58
CA TYR A 116 3.24 -3.96 -6.34
C TYR A 116 1.79 -4.19 -5.91
N ILE A 117 1.58 -4.56 -4.66
CA ILE A 117 0.27 -4.65 -4.03
C ILE A 117 0.27 -3.67 -2.86
N GLY A 118 -0.68 -2.74 -2.82
CA GLY A 118 -0.84 -1.79 -1.72
C GLY A 118 -2.18 -1.99 -1.04
N SER A 119 -2.18 -2.23 0.26
CA SER A 119 -3.39 -2.27 1.11
C SER A 119 -3.45 -0.99 1.94
N SER A 120 -4.61 -0.32 1.95
CA SER A 120 -4.84 0.89 2.75
C SER A 120 -3.72 1.96 2.62
N ALA A 121 -2.84 2.12 3.62
CA ALA A 121 -1.66 2.98 3.55
C ALA A 121 -0.75 2.69 2.34
N GLY A 122 -0.51 1.40 2.03
CA GLY A 122 0.23 0.99 0.85
C GLY A 122 -0.45 1.40 -0.46
N ALA A 123 -1.78 1.43 -0.51
CA ALA A 123 -2.52 1.89 -1.68
C ALA A 123 -2.40 3.41 -1.86
N LEU A 124 -2.51 4.15 -0.74
CA LEU A 124 -2.40 5.62 -0.70
C LEU A 124 -1.01 6.10 -1.17
N ILE A 125 0.05 5.52 -0.61
CA ILE A 125 1.42 5.96 -0.87
C ILE A 125 1.89 5.69 -2.30
N ALA A 126 1.29 4.72 -3.01
CA ALA A 126 1.64 4.41 -4.39
C ALA A 126 1.35 5.57 -5.38
N GLY A 127 0.39 6.44 -5.03
CA GLY A 127 -0.02 7.58 -5.84
C GLY A 127 0.94 8.77 -5.79
N PRO A 128 0.51 9.93 -6.31
CA PRO A 128 1.34 11.13 -6.36
C PRO A 128 1.50 11.83 -5.00
N THR A 129 0.57 11.63 -4.08
CA THR A 129 0.61 12.24 -2.75
C THR A 129 -0.12 11.41 -1.72
N ILE A 130 0.39 11.43 -0.48
CA ILE A 130 -0.29 10.83 0.67
C ILE A 130 -1.36 11.75 1.28
N GLN A 131 -1.56 12.96 0.76
CA GLN A 131 -2.49 13.94 1.33
C GLN A 131 -3.95 13.45 1.37
N THR A 132 -4.30 12.38 0.65
CA THR A 132 -5.61 11.73 0.75
C THR A 132 -5.77 10.85 2.00
N THR A 133 -4.71 10.61 2.78
CA THR A 133 -4.81 9.85 4.04
C THR A 133 -5.63 10.59 5.09
N LEU A 134 -6.24 9.83 6.01
CA LEU A 134 -6.89 10.32 7.23
C LEU A 134 -6.09 9.92 8.49
N ASP A 135 -4.85 9.45 8.31
CA ASP A 135 -3.99 9.05 9.41
C ASP A 135 -3.44 10.28 10.15
N ASP A 136 -2.97 10.05 11.36
CA ASP A 136 -2.42 11.11 12.19
C ASP A 136 -0.98 11.46 11.74
N SER A 137 -0.75 12.70 11.33
CA SER A 137 0.57 13.20 10.92
C SER A 137 1.50 13.50 12.09
N ARG A 138 0.99 13.58 13.33
CA ARG A 138 1.78 13.92 14.52
C ARG A 138 2.85 12.89 14.86
N VAL A 139 2.74 11.68 14.31
CA VAL A 139 3.75 10.61 14.48
C VAL A 139 5.07 10.93 13.77
N THR A 140 5.06 11.87 12.81
CA THR A 140 6.24 12.30 12.03
C THR A 140 6.27 13.82 11.90
N PRO A 141 6.61 14.56 12.97
CA PRO A 141 6.51 16.02 12.99
C PRO A 141 7.47 16.73 12.02
N ASP A 142 8.57 16.06 11.63
CA ASP A 142 9.60 16.62 10.76
C ASP A 142 9.37 16.29 9.26
N LEU A 143 8.28 15.58 8.92
CA LEU A 143 7.97 15.24 7.54
C LEU A 143 7.25 16.41 6.84
N GLU A 144 7.94 17.04 5.89
CA GLU A 144 7.44 18.22 5.16
C GLU A 144 7.00 17.94 3.72
N ASP A 145 7.54 16.88 3.10
CA ASP A 145 7.20 16.46 1.73
C ASP A 145 6.21 15.28 1.74
N TYR A 146 4.98 15.54 1.32
CA TYR A 146 3.90 14.55 1.21
C TYR A 146 3.74 13.95 -0.19
N THR A 147 4.75 14.10 -1.04
CA THR A 147 4.81 13.40 -2.33
C THR A 147 4.82 11.89 -2.07
N GLY A 148 3.95 11.15 -2.75
CA GLY A 148 3.93 9.69 -2.66
C GLY A 148 5.10 9.05 -3.41
N PHE A 149 5.00 7.75 -3.69
CA PHE A 149 5.97 7.02 -4.49
C PHE A 149 5.88 7.33 -5.98
N ASN A 150 4.80 7.98 -6.44
CA ASN A 150 4.56 8.27 -7.86
C ASN A 150 4.66 7.01 -8.75
N LEU A 151 4.19 5.85 -8.24
CA LEU A 151 4.10 4.63 -9.05
C LEU A 151 3.01 4.77 -10.10
N CYS A 152 1.97 5.54 -9.82
CA CYS A 152 0.93 5.91 -10.78
C CYS A 152 0.42 7.34 -10.54
N SER A 153 -0.35 7.84 -11.51
CA SER A 153 -1.01 9.16 -11.42
C SER A 153 -2.33 9.15 -10.65
N LEU A 154 -2.76 7.98 -10.15
CA LEU A 154 -4.01 7.84 -9.41
C LEU A 154 -3.79 8.10 -7.93
N SER A 155 -4.68 8.88 -7.34
CA SER A 155 -4.89 8.88 -5.89
C SER A 155 -6.08 7.98 -5.58
N VAL A 156 -5.88 7.01 -4.70
CA VAL A 156 -6.97 6.20 -4.16
C VAL A 156 -7.28 6.64 -2.74
N ARG A 157 -8.46 6.28 -2.26
CA ARG A 157 -8.83 6.42 -0.86
C ARG A 157 -9.58 5.17 -0.39
N PRO A 158 -8.99 4.39 0.53
CA PRO A 158 -9.57 3.14 1.03
C PRO A 158 -10.68 3.38 2.07
N HIS A 159 -11.45 2.34 2.33
CA HIS A 159 -12.47 2.22 3.39
C HIS A 159 -13.71 3.10 3.19
N TRP A 160 -14.03 3.45 1.94
CA TRP A 160 -15.25 4.18 1.64
C TRP A 160 -16.48 3.35 2.02
N GLY A 161 -17.37 3.95 2.82
CA GLY A 161 -18.58 3.28 3.32
C GLY A 161 -18.35 2.34 4.52
N SER A 162 -17.12 2.24 5.04
CA SER A 162 -16.85 1.49 6.27
C SER A 162 -17.43 2.20 7.50
N GLU A 163 -18.17 1.48 8.34
CA GLU A 163 -18.70 2.01 9.60
C GLU A 163 -17.57 2.42 10.56
N TYR A 164 -16.47 1.65 10.59
CA TYR A 164 -15.32 1.92 11.44
C TYR A 164 -14.65 3.27 11.08
N PHE A 165 -14.55 3.59 9.79
CA PHE A 165 -13.92 4.82 9.32
C PHE A 165 -14.89 6.00 9.14
N ALA A 166 -16.19 5.80 9.39
CA ALA A 166 -17.23 6.77 9.07
C ALA A 166 -16.99 8.15 9.72
N GLU A 167 -16.61 8.19 11.00
CA GLU A 167 -16.35 9.46 11.68
C GLU A 167 -15.13 10.20 11.12
N ARG A 168 -14.03 9.49 10.85
CA ARG A 168 -12.84 10.10 10.22
C ARG A 168 -13.19 10.72 8.86
N TYR A 169 -14.01 10.02 8.06
CA TYR A 169 -14.48 10.55 6.78
C TYR A 169 -15.33 11.82 6.93
N LYS A 170 -16.19 11.89 7.94
CA LYS A 170 -17.03 13.07 8.21
C LYS A 170 -16.19 14.27 8.64
N GLU A 171 -15.24 14.06 9.55
CA GLU A 171 -14.36 15.10 10.07
C GLU A 171 -13.50 15.72 8.96
N GLU A 172 -13.00 14.87 8.05
CA GLU A 172 -11.99 15.24 7.07
C GLU A 172 -12.57 15.53 5.68
N TYR A 173 -13.89 15.41 5.50
CA TYR A 173 -14.58 15.56 4.21
C TYR A 173 -14.24 16.87 3.50
N LEU A 174 -14.32 18.01 4.21
CA LEU A 174 -14.02 19.32 3.62
C LEU A 174 -12.55 19.43 3.21
N ARG A 175 -11.63 18.84 3.98
CA ARG A 175 -10.21 18.83 3.61
C ARG A 175 -10.00 18.02 2.33
N LEU A 176 -10.53 16.81 2.28
CA LEU A 176 -10.44 15.95 1.08
C LEU A 176 -11.06 16.62 -0.15
N TYR A 177 -12.25 17.23 0.00
CA TYR A 177 -12.90 17.97 -1.07
C TYR A 177 -12.04 19.13 -1.60
N ASN A 178 -11.34 19.83 -0.70
CA ASN A 178 -10.49 20.97 -1.04
C ASN A 178 -9.13 20.60 -1.64
N LEU A 179 -8.72 19.32 -1.61
CA LEU A 179 -7.50 18.86 -2.28
C LEU A 179 -7.59 19.05 -3.80
N LYS A 180 -8.80 19.02 -4.38
CA LYS A 180 -9.04 19.12 -5.83
C LYS A 180 -8.24 18.10 -6.65
N LEU A 181 -7.92 16.95 -6.05
CA LEU A 181 -7.22 15.85 -6.67
C LEU A 181 -8.23 14.87 -7.28
N PRO A 182 -7.95 14.30 -8.47
CA PRO A 182 -8.71 13.15 -8.95
C PRO A 182 -8.47 11.97 -8.00
N MET A 183 -9.54 11.50 -7.37
CA MET A 183 -9.47 10.48 -6.33
C MET A 183 -10.49 9.37 -6.58
N ILE A 184 -10.06 8.11 -6.49
CA ILE A 184 -10.93 6.94 -6.55
C ILE A 184 -11.22 6.50 -5.11
N LEU A 185 -12.49 6.56 -4.72
CA LEU A 185 -12.96 6.03 -3.44
C LEU A 185 -13.16 4.52 -3.58
N LEU A 186 -12.52 3.74 -2.71
CA LEU A 186 -12.60 2.28 -2.69
C LEU A 186 -13.32 1.82 -1.43
N SER A 187 -14.39 1.05 -1.58
CA SER A 187 -14.92 0.26 -0.46
C SER A 187 -13.96 -0.88 -0.14
N ASP A 188 -14.17 -1.55 0.99
CA ASP A 188 -13.31 -2.67 1.39
C ASP A 188 -13.30 -3.83 0.38
N ASN A 189 -14.30 -3.95 -0.49
CA ASN A 189 -14.35 -4.98 -1.54
C ASN A 189 -13.75 -4.51 -2.88
N ASP A 190 -13.30 -3.26 -2.97
CA ASP A 190 -12.83 -2.68 -4.23
C ASP A 190 -11.31 -2.68 -4.33
N TYR A 191 -10.83 -2.81 -5.57
CA TYR A 191 -9.45 -2.58 -5.91
C TYR A 191 -9.27 -2.00 -7.31
N VAL A 192 -8.12 -1.37 -7.53
CA VAL A 192 -7.70 -0.82 -8.80
C VAL A 192 -6.50 -1.60 -9.32
N GLU A 193 -6.61 -2.12 -10.53
CA GLU A 193 -5.45 -2.59 -11.29
C GLU A 193 -4.91 -1.45 -12.14
N VAL A 194 -3.61 -1.21 -12.09
CA VAL A 194 -2.93 -0.22 -12.93
C VAL A 194 -1.83 -0.90 -13.74
N ASP A 195 -1.82 -0.63 -15.03
CA ASP A 195 -0.79 -1.07 -15.97
C ASP A 195 -0.40 0.08 -16.93
N GLU A 196 0.40 -0.23 -17.95
CA GLU A 196 0.85 0.74 -18.95
C GLU A 196 -0.28 1.31 -19.83
N ASN A 197 -1.44 0.66 -19.88
CA ASN A 197 -2.59 1.05 -20.69
C ASN A 197 -3.63 1.85 -19.91
N GLY A 198 -3.44 2.00 -18.59
CA GLY A 198 -4.33 2.77 -17.72
C GLY A 198 -4.72 1.99 -16.48
N PHE A 199 -6.00 2.08 -16.10
CA PHE A 199 -6.50 1.40 -14.90
C PHE A 199 -7.90 0.81 -15.08
N LYS A 200 -8.20 -0.19 -14.26
CA LYS A 200 -9.53 -0.81 -14.15
C LYS A 200 -9.89 -0.95 -12.67
N ILE A 201 -11.16 -0.67 -12.36
CA ILE A 201 -11.71 -0.83 -11.01
C ILE A 201 -12.49 -2.13 -10.98
N PHE A 202 -12.31 -2.90 -9.92
CA PHE A 202 -12.98 -4.16 -9.68
C PHE A 202 -13.59 -4.15 -8.28
N SER A 203 -14.66 -4.93 -8.13
CA SER A 203 -15.29 -5.24 -6.83
C SER A 203 -15.38 -6.76 -6.71
N THR A 204 -15.05 -7.30 -5.55
CA THR A 204 -15.14 -8.73 -5.23
C THR A 204 -16.44 -9.10 -4.53
#